data_AF-A0A924YMD9-F1
#
_entry.id   AF-A0A924YMD9-F1
#
_cell.length_a   1.000
_cell.length_b   1.000
_cell.length_c   1.000
_cell.angle_alpha   90.00
_cell.angle_beta   90.00
_cell.angle_gamma   90.00
#
_symmetry.space_group_name_H-M   'P 1'
#
loop_
_entity.id
_entity.type
_entity.pdbx_description
1 polymer ?
#
loop_
_entity_poly.entity_id
_entity_poly.type
_entity_poly.pdbx_seq_one_letter_code
_entity_poly.pdbx_strand_id
1 'polypeptide(L)'
;IDEATALLVQGRRLSVLGESEVRVCFARTNSREPMIESLRSGDKADLGQLSRIISARLQPQTRMPQSVPQVSDGTLIIVGGDAVPTEATERFVAAAGGAEANVALVTFDGNESEEAETAFMDKLRAAGVKSVQRVEFSSRQQADDPKLTEILKTAGGVWLCGARPQRCVESCLGSVAEQLCRDVLRRGGVIGGTAAGGLMQGEVLLNASPVPTKRMLTDGYDRGFGFLPGVAIASSTHKGETPSELTQLQKEHPQVVGLGIEDATALIVHGYTMEVVGKNQVAVLDSSSNAADPRSSVLQAGDRYDFKDRLRVARKDRE
;
A
#
# COMPACT_ATOMS: atom_id res chain seq x y z
N ILE A 1 -25.73 -14.85 19.30
CA ILE A 1 -25.95 -15.90 18.28
C ILE A 1 -27.42 -16.21 18.37
N ASP A 2 -28.15 -16.08 17.27
CA ASP A 2 -29.60 -16.28 17.27
C ASP A 2 -29.99 -17.77 17.35
N GLU A 3 -31.27 -18.05 17.57
CA GLU A 3 -31.79 -19.42 17.59
C GLU A 3 -31.54 -20.15 16.26
N ALA A 4 -31.36 -21.48 16.32
CA ALA A 4 -31.05 -22.34 15.17
C ALA A 4 -29.78 -21.93 14.38
N THR A 5 -28.87 -21.18 14.99
CA THR A 5 -27.59 -20.76 14.38
C THR A 5 -26.42 -21.20 15.24
N ALA A 6 -25.33 -21.62 14.60
CA ALA A 6 -24.05 -21.94 15.23
C ALA A 6 -22.91 -21.11 14.62
N LEU A 7 -21.91 -20.80 15.44
CA LEU A 7 -20.69 -20.13 15.00
C LEU A 7 -19.53 -21.14 15.03
N LEU A 8 -19.00 -21.49 13.87
CA LEU A 8 -17.82 -22.32 13.75
C LEU A 8 -16.56 -21.46 13.84
N VAL A 9 -15.68 -21.76 14.79
CA VAL A 9 -14.40 -21.09 14.99
C VAL A 9 -13.26 -22.05 14.64
N GLN A 10 -12.44 -21.70 13.64
CA GLN A 10 -11.27 -22.48 13.22
C GLN A 10 -10.06 -21.57 13.05
N GLY A 11 -9.12 -21.65 13.99
CA GLY A 11 -8.01 -20.69 14.06
C GLY A 11 -8.55 -19.27 14.20
N ARG A 12 -8.19 -18.40 13.25
CA ARG A 12 -8.71 -17.01 13.19
C ARG A 12 -10.02 -16.84 12.41
N ARG A 13 -10.52 -17.88 11.72
CA ARG A 13 -11.74 -17.78 10.89
C ARG A 13 -13.00 -18.11 11.69
N LEU A 14 -14.03 -17.30 11.48
CA LEU A 14 -15.39 -17.50 11.94
C LEU A 14 -16.28 -17.79 10.73
N SER A 15 -17.13 -18.81 10.81
CA SER A 15 -18.17 -19.09 9.81
C SER A 15 -19.51 -19.25 10.49
N VAL A 16 -20.55 -18.65 9.93
CA VAL A 16 -21.92 -18.80 10.43
C VAL A 16 -22.61 -19.98 9.75
N LEU A 17 -23.22 -20.84 10.55
CA LEU A 17 -23.98 -22.02 10.13
C LEU A 17 -25.41 -21.94 10.69
N GLY A 18 -26.37 -22.52 9.98
CA GLY A 18 -27.78 -22.55 10.41
C GLY A 18 -28.68 -21.57 9.65
N GLU A 19 -29.82 -21.23 10.23
CA GLU A 19 -30.93 -20.58 9.50
C GLU A 19 -31.09 -19.07 9.78
N SER A 20 -30.52 -18.58 10.89
CA SER A 20 -30.59 -17.16 11.27
C SER A 20 -29.21 -16.47 11.19
N GLU A 21 -28.91 -15.57 12.13
CA GLU A 21 -27.74 -14.68 12.11
C GLU A 21 -26.88 -14.70 13.38
N VAL A 22 -25.63 -14.29 13.21
CA VAL A 22 -24.72 -13.90 14.28
C VAL A 22 -24.50 -12.41 14.18
N ARG A 23 -24.84 -11.67 15.24
CA ARG A 23 -24.52 -10.24 15.35
C ARG A 23 -23.17 -10.04 16.03
N VAL A 24 -22.27 -9.36 15.35
CA VAL A 24 -21.02 -8.86 15.90
C VAL A 24 -21.26 -7.43 16.39
N CYS A 25 -21.16 -7.23 17.71
CA CYS A 25 -21.46 -5.95 18.34
C CYS A 25 -20.17 -5.25 18.78
N PHE A 26 -19.95 -4.05 18.27
CA PHE A 26 -18.88 -3.16 18.70
C PHE A 26 -19.44 -2.07 19.60
N ALA A 27 -18.90 -1.96 20.82
CA ALA A 27 -19.35 -0.98 21.80
C ALA A 27 -19.09 0.46 21.34
N ARG A 28 -19.85 1.40 21.92
CA ARG A 28 -19.59 2.84 21.83
C ARG A 28 -18.19 3.14 22.40
N THR A 29 -17.47 4.06 21.77
CA THR A 29 -16.24 4.66 22.31
C THR A 29 -16.42 6.17 22.48
N ASN A 30 -15.44 6.86 23.05
CA ASN A 30 -15.49 8.31 23.21
C ASN A 30 -15.59 9.06 21.86
N SER A 31 -15.15 8.42 20.77
CA SER A 31 -15.07 9.01 19.43
C SER A 31 -16.01 8.38 18.41
N ARG A 32 -16.67 7.24 18.71
CA ARG A 32 -17.48 6.49 17.74
C ARG A 32 -18.74 5.88 18.36
N GLU A 33 -19.86 6.00 17.65
CA GLU A 33 -21.13 5.35 17.99
C GLU A 33 -21.03 3.81 17.90
N PRO A 34 -21.87 3.05 18.64
CA PRO A 34 -21.86 1.59 18.58
C PRO A 34 -22.19 1.12 17.17
N MET A 35 -21.63 -0.03 16.79
CA MET A 35 -21.82 -0.62 15.47
C MET A 35 -22.23 -2.08 15.64
N ILE A 36 -23.22 -2.54 14.88
CA ILE A 36 -23.65 -3.93 14.87
C ILE A 36 -23.56 -4.42 13.43
N GLU A 37 -22.85 -5.53 13.23
CA GLU A 37 -22.74 -6.20 11.94
C GLU A 37 -23.44 -7.56 12.03
N SER A 38 -24.38 -7.80 11.11
CA SER A 38 -25.09 -9.07 11.00
C SER A 38 -24.39 -9.99 10.01
N LEU A 39 -24.04 -11.18 10.47
CA LEU A 39 -23.48 -12.27 9.66
C LEU A 39 -24.52 -13.38 9.51
N ARG A 40 -24.86 -13.75 8.28
CA ARG A 40 -25.82 -14.81 7.95
C ARG A 40 -25.11 -16.11 7.59
N SER A 41 -25.86 -17.19 7.46
CA SER A 41 -25.35 -18.48 7.02
C SER A 41 -24.47 -18.37 5.77
N GLY A 42 -23.24 -18.90 5.86
CA GLY A 42 -22.23 -18.80 4.79
C GLY A 42 -21.30 -17.59 4.87
N ASP A 43 -21.68 -16.54 5.62
CA ASP A 43 -20.80 -15.39 5.87
C ASP A 43 -19.61 -15.80 6.72
N LYS A 44 -18.50 -15.09 6.51
CA LYS A 44 -17.23 -15.31 7.18
C LYS A 44 -16.76 -14.03 7.83
N ALA A 45 -16.13 -14.18 9.00
CA ALA A 45 -15.39 -13.11 9.65
C ALA A 45 -14.02 -13.61 10.09
N ASP A 46 -13.14 -12.67 10.42
CA ASP A 46 -11.78 -12.96 10.86
C ASP A 46 -11.52 -12.33 12.23
N LEU A 47 -11.11 -13.14 13.21
CA LEU A 47 -10.87 -12.69 14.59
C LEU A 47 -9.77 -11.62 14.66
N GLY A 48 -8.75 -11.70 13.80
CA GLY A 48 -7.71 -10.66 13.73
C GLY A 48 -8.28 -9.36 13.14
N GLN A 49 -9.17 -9.46 12.15
CA GLN A 49 -9.88 -8.30 11.63
C GLN A 49 -10.74 -7.63 12.71
N LEU A 50 -11.55 -8.41 13.43
CA LEU A 50 -12.40 -7.90 14.50
C LEU A 50 -11.58 -7.21 15.60
N SER A 51 -10.44 -7.81 15.98
CA SER A 51 -9.49 -7.22 16.94
C SER A 51 -8.91 -5.89 16.45
N ARG A 52 -8.56 -5.79 15.16
CA ARG A 52 -8.07 -4.54 14.57
C ARG A 52 -9.15 -3.47 14.45
N ILE A 53 -10.38 -3.83 14.13
CA ILE A 53 -11.52 -2.89 14.16
C ILE A 53 -11.68 -2.33 15.57
N ILE A 54 -11.65 -3.17 16.61
CA ILE A 54 -11.69 -2.70 18.01
C ILE A 54 -10.56 -1.71 18.28
N SER A 55 -9.33 -2.05 17.89
CA SER A 55 -8.16 -1.18 18.09
C SER A 55 -8.29 0.16 17.37
N ALA A 56 -8.77 0.15 16.12
CA ALA A 56 -9.04 1.37 15.34
C ALA A 56 -10.14 2.23 15.95
N ARG A 57 -11.17 1.61 16.56
CA ARG A 57 -12.27 2.31 17.22
C ARG A 57 -11.86 2.98 18.53
N LEU A 58 -10.82 2.49 19.19
CA LEU A 58 -10.23 3.12 20.39
C LEU A 58 -9.39 4.35 20.07
N GLN A 59 -8.96 4.50 18.81
CA GLN A 59 -8.25 5.69 18.35
C GLN A 59 -9.25 6.78 17.93
N PRO A 60 -8.85 8.07 17.96
CA PRO A 60 -9.60 9.14 17.31
C PRO A 60 -9.91 8.74 15.86
N GLN A 61 -11.08 9.09 15.37
CA GLN A 61 -11.42 8.81 13.98
C GLN A 61 -10.42 9.52 13.07
N THR A 62 -9.64 8.74 12.34
CA THR A 62 -8.64 9.25 11.39
C THR A 62 -9.37 10.12 10.38
N ARG A 63 -9.00 11.39 10.29
CA ARG A 63 -9.49 12.26 9.22
C ARG A 63 -8.74 11.90 7.95
N MET A 64 -9.46 11.86 6.85
CA MET A 64 -8.83 11.69 5.54
C MET A 64 -7.81 12.81 5.31
N PRO A 65 -6.65 12.48 4.74
CA PRO A 65 -5.57 13.42 4.55
C PRO A 65 -5.99 14.61 3.69
N GLN A 66 -5.51 15.79 4.05
CA GLN A 66 -5.74 17.05 3.33
C GLN A 66 -4.45 17.66 2.79
N SER A 67 -3.31 17.00 3.02
CA SER A 67 -2.01 17.45 2.53
C SER A 67 -1.89 17.19 1.03
N VAL A 68 -1.29 18.15 0.33
CA VAL A 68 -0.79 17.92 -1.03
C VAL A 68 0.21 16.75 -1.01
N PRO A 69 0.01 15.70 -1.83
CA PRO A 69 0.95 14.59 -1.88
C PRO A 69 2.37 15.02 -2.18
N GLN A 70 3.32 14.54 -1.40
CA GLN A 70 4.74 14.79 -1.61
C GLN A 70 5.62 13.77 -0.90
N VAL A 71 6.83 13.60 -1.44
CA VAL A 71 7.94 12.89 -0.82
C VAL A 71 9.02 13.92 -0.54
N SER A 72 9.08 14.46 0.67
CA SER A 72 9.96 15.60 0.99
C SER A 72 11.44 15.29 0.76
N ASP A 73 11.85 14.09 1.15
CA ASP A 73 13.21 13.60 1.11
C ASP A 73 13.23 12.19 0.52
N GLY A 74 14.28 11.87 -0.22
CA GLY A 74 14.43 10.56 -0.84
C GLY A 74 13.48 10.36 -2.03
N THR A 75 13.27 9.11 -2.42
CA THR A 75 12.48 8.77 -3.62
C THR A 75 11.56 7.60 -3.34
N LEU A 76 10.37 7.61 -3.93
CA LEU A 76 9.50 6.43 -3.99
C LEU A 76 9.50 5.83 -5.39
N ILE A 77 9.50 4.50 -5.44
CA ILE A 77 9.28 3.73 -6.66
C ILE A 77 8.11 2.79 -6.42
N ILE A 78 7.00 3.04 -7.13
CA ILE A 78 5.72 2.37 -6.87
C ILE A 78 5.35 1.57 -8.11
N VAL A 79 5.30 0.25 -7.98
CA VAL A 79 4.84 -0.67 -9.03
C VAL A 79 3.51 -1.27 -8.60
N GLY A 80 2.49 -1.14 -9.45
CA GLY A 80 1.12 -1.61 -9.15
C GLY A 80 0.92 -3.11 -9.35
N GLY A 81 1.72 -3.75 -10.18
CA GLY A 81 1.67 -5.20 -10.46
C GLY A 81 2.94 -5.92 -10.06
N ASP A 82 3.14 -7.12 -10.61
CA ASP A 82 4.29 -7.99 -10.31
C ASP A 82 5.49 -7.70 -11.23
N ALA A 83 5.22 -7.25 -12.46
CA ALA A 83 6.27 -7.01 -13.44
C ALA A 83 6.96 -5.66 -13.16
N VAL A 84 8.16 -5.70 -12.58
CA VAL A 84 8.95 -4.49 -12.34
C VAL A 84 9.68 -4.05 -13.62
N PRO A 85 9.45 -2.82 -14.14
CA PRO A 85 10.19 -2.31 -15.30
C PRO A 85 11.71 -2.25 -15.06
N THR A 86 12.51 -2.47 -16.11
CA THR A 86 13.99 -2.34 -16.02
C THR A 86 14.38 -0.93 -15.60
N GLU A 87 13.80 0.10 -16.23
CA GLU A 87 14.06 1.50 -15.88
C GLU A 87 13.74 1.79 -14.40
N ALA A 88 12.64 1.24 -13.86
CA ALA A 88 12.32 1.39 -12.44
C ALA A 88 13.38 0.74 -11.54
N THR A 89 13.97 -0.39 -11.96
CA THR A 89 15.06 -1.05 -11.23
C THR A 89 16.34 -0.21 -11.27
N GLU A 90 16.69 0.34 -12.43
CA GLU A 90 17.87 1.21 -12.58
C GLU A 90 17.73 2.51 -11.76
N ARG A 91 16.54 3.13 -11.79
CA ARG A 91 16.20 4.30 -10.95
C ARG A 91 16.30 3.98 -9.47
N PHE A 92 15.86 2.78 -9.05
CA PHE A 92 15.99 2.31 -7.68
C PHE A 92 17.44 2.22 -7.26
N VAL A 93 18.27 1.53 -8.06
CA VAL A 93 19.70 1.36 -7.75
C VAL A 93 20.41 2.71 -7.67
N ALA A 94 20.15 3.62 -8.62
CA ALA A 94 20.73 4.96 -8.61
C ALA A 94 20.34 5.73 -7.33
N ALA A 95 19.04 5.75 -6.98
CA ALA A 95 18.55 6.44 -5.79
C ALA A 95 18.99 5.80 -4.47
N ALA A 96 19.30 4.49 -4.48
CA ALA A 96 19.79 3.77 -3.31
C ALA A 96 21.27 4.06 -2.98
N GLY A 97 22.02 4.70 -3.90
CA GLY A 97 23.46 4.95 -3.75
C GLY A 97 24.35 4.14 -4.70
N GLY A 98 23.77 3.51 -5.73
CA GLY A 98 24.50 2.79 -6.77
C GLY A 98 25.07 1.45 -6.29
N ALA A 99 26.29 1.12 -6.75
CA ALA A 99 26.88 -0.20 -6.53
C ALA A 99 27.19 -0.53 -5.05
N GLU A 100 27.52 0.49 -4.27
CA GLU A 100 27.85 0.37 -2.83
C GLU A 100 26.61 0.49 -1.93
N ALA A 101 25.41 0.58 -2.51
CA ALA A 101 24.18 0.66 -1.74
C ALA A 101 23.96 -0.61 -0.91
N ASN A 102 23.56 -0.43 0.35
CA ASN A 102 22.94 -1.48 1.15
C ASN A 102 21.45 -1.50 0.84
N VAL A 103 20.97 -2.61 0.27
CA VAL A 103 19.56 -2.79 -0.08
C VAL A 103 18.93 -3.88 0.79
N ALA A 104 17.79 -3.53 1.40
CA ALA A 104 16.93 -4.49 2.08
C ALA A 104 15.73 -4.86 1.19
N LEU A 105 15.56 -6.15 0.90
CA LEU A 105 14.35 -6.68 0.30
C LEU A 105 13.42 -7.16 1.42
N VAL A 106 12.34 -6.44 1.68
CA VAL A 106 11.43 -6.69 2.80
C VAL A 106 10.23 -7.49 2.33
N THR A 107 9.88 -8.56 3.05
CA THR A 107 8.78 -9.46 2.71
C THR A 107 7.85 -9.63 3.92
N PHE A 108 6.54 -9.81 3.66
CA PHE A 108 5.52 -9.89 4.72
C PHE A 108 4.72 -11.20 4.72
N ASP A 109 4.80 -11.97 3.64
CA ASP A 109 3.95 -13.14 3.40
C ASP A 109 4.60 -14.47 3.82
N GLY A 110 5.81 -14.43 4.40
CA GLY A 110 6.61 -15.63 4.67
C GLY A 110 7.19 -16.22 3.39
N ASN A 111 7.26 -17.55 3.31
CA ASN A 111 7.88 -18.28 2.17
C ASN A 111 6.99 -18.38 0.91
N GLU A 112 5.88 -17.64 0.83
CA GLU A 112 4.93 -17.75 -0.30
C GLU A 112 5.50 -17.21 -1.63
N SER A 113 6.60 -16.46 -1.63
CA SER A 113 7.13 -15.79 -2.84
C SER A 113 8.65 -15.85 -2.98
N GLU A 114 9.31 -16.85 -2.37
CA GLU A 114 10.77 -16.93 -2.29
C GLU A 114 11.47 -16.97 -3.68
N GLU A 115 10.86 -17.62 -4.67
CA GLU A 115 11.39 -17.67 -6.04
C GLU A 115 11.38 -16.30 -6.72
N ALA A 116 10.26 -15.57 -6.65
CA ALA A 116 10.12 -14.24 -7.24
C ALA A 116 11.03 -13.22 -6.54
N GLU A 117 11.14 -13.32 -5.21
CA GLU A 117 12.06 -12.52 -4.40
C GLU A 117 13.51 -12.77 -4.78
N THR A 118 13.90 -14.04 -4.95
CA THR A 118 15.25 -14.42 -5.38
C THR A 118 15.56 -13.87 -6.76
N ALA A 119 14.64 -14.03 -7.72
CA ALA A 119 14.79 -13.48 -9.06
C ALA A 119 14.95 -11.95 -9.04
N PHE A 120 14.21 -11.25 -8.18
CA PHE A 120 14.35 -9.80 -8.05
C PHE A 120 15.66 -9.39 -7.37
N MET A 121 16.14 -10.11 -6.35
CA MET A 121 17.48 -9.88 -5.78
C MET A 121 18.58 -10.04 -6.84
N ASP A 122 18.48 -11.07 -7.68
CA ASP A 122 19.44 -11.29 -8.76
C ASP A 122 19.38 -10.20 -9.81
N LYS A 123 18.18 -9.68 -10.11
CA LYS A 123 18.01 -8.50 -10.96
C LYS A 123 18.70 -7.26 -10.38
N LEU A 124 18.60 -7.02 -9.07
CA LEU A 124 19.29 -5.92 -8.39
C LEU A 124 20.81 -6.09 -8.42
N ARG A 125 21.31 -7.31 -8.22
CA ARG A 125 22.75 -7.64 -8.33
C ARG A 125 23.26 -7.44 -9.75
N ALA A 126 22.50 -7.88 -10.75
CA ALA A 126 22.81 -7.67 -12.16
C ALA A 126 22.81 -6.17 -12.54
N ALA A 127 21.98 -5.36 -11.88
CA ALA A 127 21.97 -3.90 -12.01
C ALA A 127 23.11 -3.21 -11.23
N GLY A 128 23.99 -3.97 -10.55
CA GLY A 128 25.23 -3.48 -9.96
C GLY A 128 25.26 -3.40 -8.43
N VAL A 129 24.16 -3.69 -7.73
CA VAL A 129 24.13 -3.63 -6.26
C VAL A 129 24.93 -4.78 -5.65
N LYS A 130 25.93 -4.47 -4.83
CA LYS A 130 26.78 -5.49 -4.19
C LYS A 130 26.15 -6.12 -2.95
N SER A 131 25.32 -5.38 -2.22
CA SER A 131 24.75 -5.78 -0.93
C SER A 131 23.22 -5.77 -1.00
N VAL A 132 22.62 -6.95 -1.16
CA VAL A 132 21.17 -7.17 -1.13
C VAL A 132 20.86 -8.23 -0.09
N GLN A 133 20.09 -7.89 0.93
CA GLN A 133 19.69 -8.81 2.00
C GLN A 133 18.17 -8.90 2.07
N ARG A 134 17.66 -10.14 2.16
CA ARG A 134 16.24 -10.40 2.42
C ARG A 134 15.95 -10.26 3.91
N VAL A 135 14.89 -9.54 4.24
CA VAL A 135 14.38 -9.38 5.61
C VAL A 135 12.90 -9.73 5.61
N GLU A 136 12.51 -10.63 6.51
CA GLU A 136 11.12 -11.07 6.63
C GLU A 136 10.46 -10.50 7.88
N PHE A 137 9.29 -9.90 7.69
CA PHE A 137 8.41 -9.43 8.72
C PHE A 137 7.03 -10.07 8.56
N SER A 138 6.92 -11.37 8.86
CA SER A 138 5.65 -12.11 8.84
C SER A 138 4.84 -11.94 10.13
N SER A 139 5.37 -11.22 11.13
CA SER A 139 4.70 -10.88 12.38
C SER A 139 5.11 -9.51 12.93
N ARG A 140 4.24 -8.94 13.77
CA ARG A 140 4.48 -7.68 14.50
C ARG A 140 5.77 -7.72 15.32
N GLN A 141 6.02 -8.85 15.98
CA GLN A 141 7.21 -9.08 16.80
C GLN A 141 8.50 -9.00 15.97
N GLN A 142 8.54 -9.62 14.79
CA GLN A 142 9.71 -9.56 13.91
C GLN A 142 9.97 -8.13 13.41
N ALA A 143 8.90 -7.41 13.05
CA ALA A 143 9.01 -6.02 12.61
C ALA A 143 9.41 -5.04 13.73
N ASP A 144 9.38 -5.47 15.00
CA ASP A 144 9.95 -4.73 16.14
C ASP A 144 11.29 -5.31 16.62
N ASP A 145 11.76 -6.41 16.06
CA ASP A 145 13.02 -7.04 16.50
C ASP A 145 14.20 -6.18 16.04
N PRO A 146 15.02 -5.64 16.96
CA PRO A 146 16.19 -4.84 16.60
C PRO A 146 17.19 -5.59 15.72
N LYS A 147 17.27 -6.92 15.82
CA LYS A 147 18.19 -7.73 15.02
C LYS A 147 17.75 -7.82 13.56
N LEU A 148 16.44 -7.97 13.32
CA LEU A 148 15.90 -8.05 11.96
C LEU A 148 15.82 -6.69 11.29
N THR A 149 15.64 -5.63 12.08
CA THR A 149 15.52 -4.25 11.58
C THR A 149 16.86 -3.53 11.41
N GLU A 150 17.98 -4.13 11.85
CA GLU A 150 19.29 -3.47 11.87
C GLU A 150 19.72 -2.93 10.50
N ILE A 151 19.50 -3.71 9.44
CA ILE A 151 19.85 -3.28 8.08
C ILE A 151 19.12 -2.01 7.65
N LEU A 152 17.88 -1.78 8.10
CA LEU A 152 17.08 -0.62 7.70
C LEU A 152 17.69 0.70 8.23
N LYS A 153 18.53 0.64 9.27
CA LYS A 153 19.24 1.80 9.81
C LYS A 153 20.32 2.33 8.86
N THR A 154 20.91 1.46 8.05
CA THR A 154 22.02 1.80 7.14
C THR A 154 21.68 1.59 5.67
N ALA A 155 20.50 1.03 5.37
CA ALA A 155 20.01 0.86 4.02
C ALA A 155 19.90 2.21 3.29
N GLY A 156 20.42 2.24 2.06
CA GLY A 156 20.17 3.33 1.10
C GLY A 156 18.92 3.06 0.27
N GLY A 157 18.52 1.79 0.14
CA GLY A 157 17.29 1.39 -0.52
C GLY A 157 16.55 0.28 0.22
N VAL A 158 15.23 0.36 0.26
CA VAL A 158 14.36 -0.74 0.73
C VAL A 158 13.37 -1.06 -0.38
N TRP A 159 13.24 -2.33 -0.73
CA TRP A 159 12.21 -2.78 -1.64
C TRP A 159 11.17 -3.60 -0.91
N LEU A 160 9.91 -3.16 -0.95
CA LEU A 160 8.79 -3.81 -0.31
C LEU A 160 8.14 -4.81 -1.26
N CYS A 161 8.19 -6.08 -0.89
CA CYS A 161 7.47 -7.17 -1.54
C CYS A 161 6.17 -7.47 -0.80
N GLY A 162 5.24 -8.12 -1.48
CA GLY A 162 4.07 -8.71 -0.84
C GLY A 162 2.98 -9.02 -1.84
N ALA A 163 2.34 -10.16 -1.66
CA ALA A 163 1.17 -10.56 -2.44
C ALA A 163 -0.12 -9.95 -1.85
N ARG A 164 -0.12 -9.63 -0.55
CA ARG A 164 -1.34 -9.31 0.21
C ARG A 164 -1.19 -8.07 1.08
N PRO A 165 -1.87 -6.96 0.78
CA PRO A 165 -1.77 -5.73 1.59
C PRO A 165 -2.15 -5.93 3.05
N GLN A 166 -3.13 -6.80 3.33
CA GLN A 166 -3.54 -7.11 4.71
C GLN A 166 -2.42 -7.70 5.56
N ARG A 167 -1.47 -8.44 4.96
CA ARG A 167 -0.34 -9.03 5.68
C ARG A 167 0.67 -7.95 6.07
N CYS A 168 0.92 -7.00 5.17
CA CYS A 168 1.74 -5.82 5.43
C CYS A 168 1.16 -5.00 6.60
N VAL A 169 -0.16 -4.81 6.61
CA VAL A 169 -0.90 -4.11 7.68
C VAL A 169 -0.79 -4.84 9.02
N GLU A 170 -0.91 -6.16 9.03
CA GLU A 170 -0.89 -6.96 10.27
C GLU A 170 0.50 -7.08 10.88
N SER A 171 1.55 -7.18 10.05
CA SER A 171 2.91 -7.40 10.53
C SER A 171 3.71 -6.10 10.72
N CYS A 172 3.51 -5.10 9.86
CA CYS A 172 4.45 -3.98 9.76
C CYS A 172 3.84 -2.59 10.02
N LEU A 173 2.52 -2.40 9.93
CA LEU A 173 1.93 -1.08 10.16
C LEU A 173 2.00 -0.70 11.66
N GLY A 174 2.58 0.45 11.95
CA GLY A 174 2.88 0.96 13.28
C GLY A 174 4.17 0.41 13.91
N SER A 175 5.03 -0.23 13.11
CA SER A 175 6.31 -0.83 13.57
C SER A 175 7.47 0.12 13.79
N VAL A 176 8.47 -0.40 14.52
CA VAL A 176 9.87 0.05 14.37
C VAL A 176 10.36 -0.11 12.93
N ALA A 177 10.10 -1.23 12.25
CA ALA A 177 10.45 -1.43 10.84
C ALA A 177 9.87 -0.35 9.90
N GLU A 178 8.55 -0.06 9.97
CA GLU A 178 7.91 1.03 9.21
C GLU A 178 8.60 2.36 9.51
N GLN A 179 8.84 2.68 10.78
CA GLN A 179 9.53 3.90 11.16
C GLN A 179 10.92 3.97 10.53
N LEU A 180 11.69 2.88 10.53
CA LEU A 180 13.00 2.84 9.90
C LEU A 180 12.93 2.97 8.37
N CYS A 181 11.89 2.45 7.72
CA CYS A 181 11.62 2.72 6.30
C CYS A 181 11.38 4.22 6.06
N ARG A 182 10.63 4.92 6.93
CA ARG A 182 10.54 6.39 6.85
C ARG A 182 11.90 7.04 7.01
N ASP A 183 12.75 6.52 7.88
CA ASP A 183 14.08 7.07 8.13
C ASP A 183 14.99 6.92 6.92
N VAL A 184 14.83 5.86 6.12
CA VAL A 184 15.52 5.72 4.82
C VAL A 184 15.19 6.90 3.91
N LEU A 185 13.92 7.26 3.77
CA LEU A 185 13.49 8.44 2.99
C LEU A 185 14.06 9.73 3.57
N ARG A 186 13.98 9.92 4.89
CA ARG A 186 14.52 11.11 5.58
C ARG A 186 16.04 11.28 5.38
N ARG A 187 16.77 10.20 5.11
CA ARG A 187 18.21 10.23 4.79
C ARG A 187 18.49 10.42 3.28
N GLY A 188 17.46 10.60 2.46
CA GLY A 188 17.58 10.75 1.01
C GLY A 188 17.62 9.43 0.23
N GLY A 189 17.36 8.30 0.89
CA GLY A 189 17.31 6.99 0.25
C GLY A 189 16.03 6.73 -0.54
N VAL A 190 15.85 5.48 -0.98
CA VAL A 190 14.69 5.08 -1.80
C VAL A 190 13.87 3.98 -1.15
N ILE A 191 12.55 4.11 -1.25
CA ILE A 191 11.63 3.00 -0.98
C ILE A 191 10.98 2.59 -2.31
N GLY A 192 11.27 1.37 -2.73
CA GLY A 192 10.60 0.70 -3.85
C GLY A 192 9.53 -0.25 -3.35
N GLY A 193 8.57 -0.62 -4.20
CA GLY A 193 7.62 -1.67 -3.85
C GLY A 193 6.84 -2.18 -5.04
N THR A 194 6.48 -3.46 -4.98
CA THR A 194 5.74 -4.17 -6.03
C THR A 194 4.49 -4.82 -5.46
N ALA A 195 3.44 -4.93 -6.27
CA ALA A 195 2.14 -5.42 -5.86
C ALA A 195 1.69 -4.80 -4.51
N ALA A 196 1.44 -5.60 -3.47
CA ALA A 196 1.02 -5.08 -2.17
C ALA A 196 2.03 -4.10 -1.57
N GLY A 197 3.34 -4.32 -1.76
CA GLY A 197 4.37 -3.39 -1.29
C GLY A 197 4.32 -2.03 -1.99
N GLY A 198 3.87 -1.98 -3.24
CA GLY A 198 3.59 -0.73 -3.96
C GLY A 198 2.34 -0.04 -3.43
N LEU A 199 1.24 -0.78 -3.28
CA LEU A 199 -0.04 -0.25 -2.78
C LEU A 199 0.11 0.35 -1.36
N MET A 200 0.89 -0.31 -0.51
CA MET A 200 1.15 0.12 0.86
C MET A 200 1.91 1.44 0.98
N GLN A 201 2.54 1.96 -0.08
CA GLN A 201 3.22 3.26 -0.01
C GLN A 201 2.23 4.43 0.08
N GLY A 202 0.99 4.25 -0.40
CA GLY A 202 -0.10 5.19 -0.21
C GLY A 202 -0.54 5.30 1.25
N GLU A 203 -1.18 6.39 1.59
CA GLU A 203 -1.72 6.60 2.95
C GLU A 203 -3.05 5.89 3.15
N VAL A 204 -3.90 5.88 2.12
CA VAL A 204 -5.21 5.26 2.14
C VAL A 204 -5.11 3.92 1.42
N LEU A 205 -5.51 2.85 2.11
CA LEU A 205 -5.46 1.50 1.59
C LEU A 205 -6.87 1.00 1.24
N LEU A 206 -7.02 0.57 0.00
CA LEU A 206 -8.30 0.11 -0.54
C LEU A 206 -8.36 -1.42 -0.49
N ASN A 207 -9.54 -1.95 -0.16
CA ASN A 207 -9.88 -3.37 -0.33
C ASN A 207 -8.88 -4.37 0.30
N ALA A 208 -8.29 -4.02 1.44
CA ALA A 208 -7.33 -4.86 2.15
C ALA A 208 -7.95 -5.69 3.28
N SER A 209 -9.23 -6.07 3.16
CA SER A 209 -9.88 -6.93 4.15
C SER A 209 -9.34 -8.36 4.07
N PRO A 210 -9.07 -9.04 5.20
CA PRO A 210 -8.66 -10.44 5.19
C PRO A 210 -9.80 -11.41 4.84
N VAL A 211 -11.04 -10.92 4.77
CA VAL A 211 -12.22 -11.64 4.28
C VAL A 211 -12.85 -10.92 3.08
N PRO A 212 -13.44 -11.64 2.12
CA PRO A 212 -14.13 -11.01 0.99
C PRO A 212 -15.20 -10.02 1.44
N THR A 213 -15.20 -8.82 0.87
CA THR A 213 -16.15 -7.76 1.19
C THR A 213 -16.39 -6.88 -0.02
N LYS A 214 -17.52 -6.18 -0.04
CA LYS A 214 -17.81 -5.12 -1.02
C LYS A 214 -17.39 -3.72 -0.52
N ARG A 215 -16.87 -3.64 0.71
CA ARG A 215 -16.45 -2.36 1.29
C ARG A 215 -15.13 -1.91 0.69
N MET A 216 -15.10 -0.69 0.18
CA MET A 216 -13.89 -0.03 -0.30
C MET A 216 -12.86 0.14 0.83
N LEU A 217 -13.31 0.60 2.01
CA LEU A 217 -12.50 0.78 3.21
C LEU A 217 -12.96 -0.16 4.31
N THR A 218 -12.00 -0.73 5.04
CA THR A 218 -12.24 -1.62 6.17
C THR A 218 -11.48 -1.08 7.37
N ASP A 219 -12.19 -0.72 8.44
CA ASP A 219 -11.61 -0.19 9.68
C ASP A 219 -10.40 -1.05 10.14
N GLY A 220 -9.24 -0.40 10.31
CA GLY A 220 -8.01 -1.08 10.73
C GLY A 220 -7.21 -1.71 9.60
N TYR A 221 -7.71 -1.66 8.36
CA TYR A 221 -7.04 -2.05 7.11
C TYR A 221 -7.19 -0.98 6.03
N ASP A 222 -7.63 0.21 6.41
CA ASP A 222 -7.90 1.37 5.56
C ASP A 222 -6.68 2.28 5.38
N ARG A 223 -5.53 1.90 5.96
CA ARG A 223 -4.29 2.67 5.94
C ARG A 223 -3.10 1.87 5.45
N GLY A 224 -2.33 2.49 4.54
CA GLY A 224 -1.01 2.03 4.17
C GLY A 224 0.07 2.64 5.06
N PHE A 225 1.33 2.41 4.71
CA PHE A 225 2.47 3.04 5.34
C PHE A 225 2.52 4.55 5.07
N GLY A 226 1.78 5.10 4.10
CA GLY A 226 1.69 6.55 3.91
C GLY A 226 3.06 7.22 3.75
N PHE A 227 3.90 6.64 2.91
CA PHE A 227 5.13 7.29 2.45
C PHE A 227 4.81 8.36 1.40
N LEU A 228 3.72 8.18 0.67
CA LEU A 228 3.08 9.20 -0.14
C LEU A 228 1.75 9.60 0.51
N PRO A 229 1.72 10.68 1.32
CA PRO A 229 0.52 11.13 2.01
C PRO A 229 -0.54 11.63 1.01
N GLY A 230 -1.82 11.54 1.38
CA GLY A 230 -2.91 12.05 0.54
C GLY A 230 -3.28 11.18 -0.67
N VAL A 231 -2.70 9.99 -0.79
CA VAL A 231 -2.85 9.12 -1.97
C VAL A 231 -3.41 7.75 -1.61
N ALA A 232 -4.28 7.24 -2.47
CA ALA A 232 -4.65 5.83 -2.54
C ALA A 232 -4.13 5.23 -3.86
N ILE A 233 -3.61 4.01 -3.80
CA ILE A 233 -3.03 3.33 -4.94
C ILE A 233 -3.81 2.04 -5.17
N ALA A 234 -4.17 1.77 -6.41
CA ALA A 234 -4.79 0.52 -6.84
C ALA A 234 -4.04 -0.05 -8.05
N SER A 235 -3.96 -1.38 -8.12
CA SER A 235 -3.50 -2.06 -9.32
C SER A 235 -4.60 -2.05 -10.37
N SER A 236 -4.26 -1.83 -11.64
CA SER A 236 -5.18 -2.03 -12.75
C SER A 236 -4.79 -3.27 -13.55
N THR A 237 -5.72 -4.22 -13.65
CA THR A 237 -5.55 -5.47 -14.41
C THR A 237 -5.94 -5.33 -15.88
N HIS A 238 -6.56 -4.21 -16.25
CA HIS A 238 -7.10 -3.99 -17.60
C HIS A 238 -6.59 -2.67 -18.16
N LYS A 239 -6.09 -2.76 -19.40
CA LYS A 239 -5.48 -1.63 -20.09
C LYS A 239 -6.49 -0.50 -20.32
N GLY A 240 -6.16 0.69 -19.83
CA GLY A 240 -6.98 1.89 -19.92
C GLY A 240 -8.15 1.93 -18.93
N GLU A 241 -8.28 0.95 -18.03
CA GLU A 241 -9.34 0.95 -17.04
C GLU A 241 -8.89 1.60 -15.74
N THR A 242 -9.77 2.47 -15.22
CA THR A 242 -9.67 2.97 -13.86
C THR A 242 -10.30 1.95 -12.91
N PRO A 243 -9.57 1.44 -11.90
CA PRO A 243 -10.15 0.60 -10.87
C PRO A 243 -11.43 1.20 -10.27
N SER A 244 -12.49 0.39 -10.19
CA SER A 244 -13.82 0.86 -9.75
C SER A 244 -13.81 1.45 -8.34
N GLU A 245 -12.97 0.89 -7.47
CA GLU A 245 -12.72 1.38 -6.12
C GLU A 245 -12.06 2.75 -6.06
N LEU A 246 -11.25 3.16 -7.05
CA LEU A 246 -10.78 4.55 -7.15
C LEU A 246 -11.89 5.50 -7.57
N THR A 247 -12.81 5.05 -8.43
CA THR A 247 -13.98 5.85 -8.80
C THR A 247 -14.92 6.06 -7.62
N GLN A 248 -15.09 5.04 -6.77
CA GLN A 248 -15.85 5.17 -5.52
C GLN A 248 -15.14 6.09 -4.54
N LEU A 249 -13.82 5.93 -4.36
CA LEU A 249 -13.00 6.77 -3.49
C LEU A 249 -13.16 8.24 -3.86
N GLN A 250 -13.11 8.54 -5.15
CA GLN A 250 -13.22 9.89 -5.67
C GLN A 250 -14.58 10.55 -5.35
N LYS A 251 -15.65 9.76 -5.23
CA LYS A 251 -16.99 10.26 -4.85
C LYS A 251 -17.12 10.49 -3.35
N GLU A 252 -16.57 9.60 -2.53
CA GLU A 252 -16.70 9.64 -1.07
C GLU A 252 -15.63 10.52 -0.40
N HIS A 253 -14.45 10.61 -0.99
CA HIS A 253 -13.25 11.25 -0.45
C HIS A 253 -12.48 12.04 -1.54
N PRO A 254 -13.09 13.09 -2.12
CA PRO A 254 -12.50 13.85 -3.23
C PRO A 254 -11.14 14.51 -2.93
N GLN A 255 -10.80 14.69 -1.66
CA GLN A 255 -9.51 15.22 -1.24
C GLN A 255 -8.34 14.24 -1.44
N VAL A 256 -8.61 12.94 -1.61
CA VAL A 256 -7.59 11.90 -1.81
C VAL A 256 -7.34 11.68 -3.28
N VAL A 257 -6.07 11.71 -3.69
CA VAL A 257 -5.68 11.41 -5.07
C VAL A 257 -5.67 9.89 -5.27
N GLY A 258 -6.39 9.41 -6.27
CA GLY A 258 -6.41 8.01 -6.67
C GLY A 258 -5.42 7.74 -7.80
N LEU A 259 -4.53 6.75 -7.62
CA LEU A 259 -3.57 6.31 -8.62
C LEU A 259 -3.83 4.86 -9.01
N GLY A 260 -4.30 4.65 -10.24
CA GLY A 260 -4.45 3.32 -10.84
C GLY A 260 -3.23 2.98 -11.68
N ILE A 261 -2.43 2.00 -11.27
CA ILE A 261 -1.18 1.65 -11.95
C ILE A 261 -1.34 0.30 -12.64
N GLU A 262 -1.20 0.27 -13.96
CA GLU A 262 -1.19 -0.99 -14.70
C GLU A 262 0.09 -1.79 -14.47
N ASP A 263 0.01 -3.12 -14.63
CA ASP A 263 1.19 -3.99 -14.54
C ASP A 263 2.31 -3.57 -15.51
N ALA A 264 3.55 -3.95 -15.24
CA ALA A 264 4.72 -3.52 -16.02
C ALA A 264 4.91 -1.99 -16.12
N THR A 265 4.39 -1.24 -15.14
CA THR A 265 4.45 0.23 -15.06
C THR A 265 4.81 0.64 -13.63
N ALA A 266 5.57 1.72 -13.50
CA ALA A 266 5.98 2.25 -12.21
C ALA A 266 5.87 3.78 -12.16
N LEU A 267 5.72 4.30 -10.95
CA LEU A 267 5.85 5.71 -10.63
C LEU A 267 7.18 5.96 -9.93
N ILE A 268 7.91 6.98 -10.38
CA ILE A 268 9.06 7.53 -9.66
C ILE A 268 8.60 8.85 -9.03
N VAL A 269 8.57 8.92 -7.71
CA VAL A 269 8.05 10.09 -6.98
C VAL A 269 9.15 10.74 -6.15
N HIS A 270 9.34 12.05 -6.34
CA HIS A 270 10.27 12.87 -5.58
C HIS A 270 9.73 14.29 -5.46
N GLY A 271 9.74 14.85 -4.24
CA GLY A 271 9.07 16.12 -3.97
C GLY A 271 7.58 16.04 -4.30
N TYR A 272 7.09 17.00 -5.08
CA TYR A 272 5.70 17.04 -5.57
C TYR A 272 5.50 16.37 -6.92
N THR A 273 6.55 15.87 -7.56
CA THR A 273 6.46 15.37 -8.93
C THR A 273 6.49 13.85 -8.93
N MET A 274 5.59 13.25 -9.72
CA MET A 274 5.72 11.87 -10.15
C MET A 274 6.01 11.77 -11.65
N GLU A 275 6.85 10.80 -12.02
CA GLU A 275 7.15 10.41 -13.40
C GLU A 275 6.70 8.98 -13.63
N VAL A 276 6.04 8.72 -14.76
CA VAL A 276 5.63 7.37 -15.17
C VAL A 276 6.76 6.72 -15.96
N VAL A 277 7.11 5.47 -15.64
CA VAL A 277 8.05 4.64 -16.40
C VAL A 277 7.46 3.25 -16.66
N GLY A 278 7.97 2.54 -17.67
CA GLY A 278 7.49 1.20 -18.03
C GLY A 278 6.68 1.19 -19.32
N LYS A 279 5.78 0.20 -19.46
CA LYS A 279 5.15 -0.13 -20.74
C LYS A 279 3.72 0.35 -20.89
N ASN A 280 3.00 0.51 -19.77
CA ASN A 280 1.57 0.75 -19.78
C ASN A 280 1.22 2.10 -19.12
N GLN A 281 -0.03 2.24 -18.68
CA GLN A 281 -0.63 3.52 -18.30
C GLN A 281 -0.83 3.65 -16.79
N VAL A 282 -0.98 4.91 -16.37
CA VAL A 282 -1.41 5.28 -15.02
C VAL A 282 -2.64 6.16 -15.13
N ALA A 283 -3.72 5.77 -14.46
CA ALA A 283 -4.89 6.59 -14.24
C ALA A 283 -4.69 7.45 -12.99
N VAL A 284 -4.90 8.75 -13.11
CA VAL A 284 -4.86 9.73 -12.02
C VAL A 284 -6.25 10.31 -11.84
N LEU A 285 -6.82 10.09 -10.67
CA LEU A 285 -8.09 10.64 -10.25
C LEU A 285 -7.80 11.69 -9.19
N ASP A 286 -7.90 12.95 -9.59
CA ASP A 286 -7.71 14.09 -8.70
C ASP A 286 -8.86 15.09 -8.93
N SER A 287 -9.74 15.23 -7.95
CA SER A 287 -10.63 16.40 -7.92
C SER A 287 -9.93 17.54 -7.20
N SER A 288 -9.66 18.61 -7.95
CA SER A 288 -9.56 19.94 -7.36
C SER A 288 -10.79 20.17 -6.47
N SER A 289 -10.58 20.74 -5.29
CA SER A 289 -11.63 21.04 -4.31
C SER A 289 -12.79 21.90 -4.85
N ASN A 290 -12.69 22.44 -6.07
CA ASN A 290 -13.68 23.31 -6.71
C ASN A 290 -14.20 22.85 -8.09
N ALA A 291 -13.81 21.67 -8.60
CA ALA A 291 -14.32 21.17 -9.89
C ALA A 291 -15.51 20.22 -9.68
N ALA A 292 -16.62 20.48 -10.36
CA ALA A 292 -17.83 19.64 -10.31
C ALA A 292 -17.61 18.23 -10.89
N ASP A 293 -16.54 18.02 -11.67
CA ASP A 293 -16.10 16.73 -12.17
C ASP A 293 -14.64 16.45 -11.79
N PRO A 294 -14.31 15.22 -11.36
CA PRO A 294 -12.93 14.83 -11.09
C PRO A 294 -12.10 14.91 -12.37
N ARG A 295 -10.89 15.48 -12.28
CA ARG A 295 -9.94 15.42 -13.40
C ARG A 295 -9.38 14.01 -13.45
N SER A 296 -9.91 13.19 -14.35
CA SER A 296 -9.28 11.94 -14.74
C SER A 296 -8.21 12.24 -15.79
N SER A 297 -6.97 11.87 -15.49
CA SER A 297 -5.85 11.95 -16.44
C SER A 297 -5.25 10.57 -16.64
N VAL A 298 -4.94 10.24 -17.88
CA VAL A 298 -4.20 9.02 -18.21
C VAL A 298 -2.79 9.42 -18.63
N LEU A 299 -1.81 8.84 -17.95
CA LEU A 299 -0.39 9.11 -18.15
C LEU A 299 0.30 7.86 -18.71
N GLN A 300 1.34 8.08 -19.52
CA GLN A 300 2.18 7.05 -20.13
C GLN A 300 3.65 7.27 -19.79
N ALA A 301 4.50 6.32 -20.12
CA ALA A 301 5.93 6.42 -19.86
C ALA A 301 6.56 7.74 -20.37
N GLY A 302 7.25 8.43 -19.47
CA GLY A 302 7.84 9.76 -19.68
C GLY A 302 6.93 10.92 -19.32
N ASP A 303 5.64 10.69 -19.09
CA ASP A 303 4.74 11.72 -18.56
C ASP A 303 5.04 12.01 -17.10
N ARG A 304 4.77 13.25 -16.71
CA ARG A 304 4.92 13.71 -15.34
C ARG A 304 3.63 14.35 -14.84
N TYR A 305 3.42 14.25 -13.54
CA TYR A 305 2.33 14.91 -12.84
C TYR A 305 2.88 15.64 -11.62
N ASP A 306 2.47 16.90 -11.47
CA ASP A 306 2.81 17.71 -10.31
C ASP A 306 1.61 17.73 -9.35
N PHE A 307 1.78 17.18 -8.15
CA PHE A 307 0.74 17.12 -7.13
C PHE A 307 0.38 18.48 -6.54
N LYS A 308 1.32 19.44 -6.57
CA LYS A 308 1.12 20.79 -6.04
C LYS A 308 0.28 21.62 -7.00
N ASP A 309 0.62 21.59 -8.27
CA ASP A 309 -0.10 22.33 -9.31
C ASP A 309 -1.28 21.54 -9.89
N ARG A 310 -1.39 20.25 -9.54
CA ARG A 310 -2.45 19.30 -9.95
C ARG A 310 -2.63 19.23 -11.46
N LEU A 311 -1.51 19.10 -12.15
CA LEU A 311 -1.47 19.12 -13.61
C LEU A 311 -0.39 18.20 -14.18
N ARG A 312 -0.64 17.73 -15.41
CA ARG A 312 0.37 17.03 -16.21
C ARG A 312 1.45 18.04 -16.60
N VAL A 313 2.69 17.71 -16.26
CA VAL A 313 3.86 18.51 -16.67
C VAL A 313 4.34 17.97 -18.00
N ALA A 314 4.60 18.87 -18.96
CA ALA A 314 5.14 18.49 -20.26
C ALA A 314 6.47 17.74 -20.09
N ARG A 315 6.71 16.77 -20.97
CA ARG A 315 7.95 16.00 -21.03
C ARG A 315 9.12 17.00 -21.13
N LYS A 316 10.08 16.97 -20.21
CA LYS A 316 11.36 17.64 -20.48
C LYS A 316 11.96 16.93 -21.69
N ASP A 317 12.18 17.66 -22.77
CA ASP A 317 13.00 17.16 -23.86
C ASP A 317 14.35 16.74 -23.26
N ARG A 318 14.82 15.54 -23.63
CA ARG A 318 16.14 15.06 -23.19
C ARG A 318 17.18 16.00 -23.81
N GLU A 319 17.79 16.86 -23.00
CA GLU A 319 19.08 17.48 -23.31
C GLU A 319 20.19 16.43 -23.33
#